data_AF-N8R0C8-F1
#
_entry.id   AF-N8R0C8-F1
#
_cell.length_a   1.000
_cell.length_b   1.000
_cell.length_c   1.000
_cell.angle_alpha   90.00
_cell.angle_beta   90.00
_cell.angle_gamma   90.00
#
_symmetry.space_group_name_H-M   'P 1'
#
loop_
_entity.id
_entity.type
_entity.pdbx_description
1 polymer ?
#
loop_
_entity_poly.entity_id
_entity_poly.type
_entity_poly.pdbx_seq_one_letter_code
_entity_poly.pdbx_strand_id
1 'polypeptide(L)'
;MKILQKNQDKVANTKSLLINIINQPEKYNIPEIQNALSNQRKLAAFTNTEYAITSCTLNTLKSAAEYCLSRGFIELDELRQNAKASLEKEIIKDSNPNHNTKAYFKERLKNSEIELDKSKHTIISLTTIIGEMSLELARMANSNNMTNEARQALYQDLNNKLQHKLSFTLGSK
;
A
#
# COMPACT_ATOMS: atom_id res chain seq x y z
N MET A 1 1.45 -47.24 16.14
CA MET A 1 0.70 -46.87 14.92
C MET A 1 -0.26 -45.70 15.08
N LYS A 2 -1.14 -45.66 16.10
CA LYS A 2 -2.16 -44.58 16.24
C LYS A 2 -1.64 -43.14 16.25
N ILE A 3 -0.48 -42.89 16.89
CA ILE A 3 0.12 -41.54 16.97
C ILE A 3 0.67 -41.09 15.60
N LEU A 4 1.23 -42.02 14.82
CA LEU A 4 1.76 -41.71 13.50
C LEU A 4 0.63 -41.32 12.54
N GLN A 5 -0.45 -42.12 12.52
CA GLN A 5 -1.64 -41.83 11.71
C GLN A 5 -2.23 -40.45 12.04
N LYS A 6 -2.40 -40.15 13.33
CA LYS A 6 -2.91 -38.84 13.79
C LYS A 6 -2.08 -37.66 13.29
N ASN A 7 -0.75 -37.81 13.24
CA ASN A 7 0.15 -36.75 12.76
C ASN A 7 0.08 -36.60 11.24
N GLN A 8 -0.10 -37.70 10.50
CA GLN A 8 -0.29 -37.67 9.05
C GLN A 8 -1.63 -37.01 8.69
N ASP A 9 -2.70 -37.40 9.39
CA ASP A 9 -4.05 -36.82 9.23
C ASP A 9 -4.01 -35.30 9.53
N LYS A 10 -3.29 -34.90 10.59
CA LYS A 10 -3.05 -33.48 10.91
C LYS A 10 -2.42 -32.74 9.75
N VAL A 11 -1.38 -33.28 9.11
CA VAL A 11 -0.72 -32.63 7.95
C VAL A 11 -1.67 -32.53 6.77
N ALA A 12 -2.36 -33.62 6.41
CA ALA A 12 -3.29 -33.65 5.30
C ALA A 12 -4.44 -32.65 5.49
N ASN A 13 -5.07 -32.66 6.66
CA ASN A 13 -6.19 -31.77 6.98
C ASN A 13 -5.75 -30.30 7.04
N THR A 14 -4.56 -30.03 7.60
CA THR A 14 -4.00 -28.67 7.60
C THR A 14 -3.73 -28.19 6.18
N LYS A 15 -3.14 -29.02 5.32
CA LYS A 15 -2.92 -28.67 3.91
C LYS A 15 -4.23 -28.36 3.18
N SER A 16 -5.25 -29.20 3.35
CA SER A 16 -6.58 -28.97 2.77
C SER A 16 -7.21 -27.67 3.25
N LEU A 17 -7.13 -27.39 4.55
CA LEU A 17 -7.60 -26.13 5.12
C LEU A 17 -6.87 -24.92 4.52
N LEU A 18 -5.55 -24.97 4.40
CA LEU A 18 -4.75 -23.87 3.84
C LEU A 18 -5.12 -23.59 2.38
N ILE A 19 -5.33 -24.64 1.58
CA ILE A 19 -5.78 -24.51 0.18
C ILE A 19 -7.19 -23.88 0.13
N ASN A 20 -8.10 -24.31 1.00
CA ASN A 20 -9.44 -23.74 1.06
C ASN A 20 -9.43 -22.26 1.45
N ILE A 21 -8.58 -21.87 2.41
CA ILE A 21 -8.39 -20.46 2.80
C ILE A 21 -7.85 -19.63 1.63
N ILE A 22 -6.91 -20.17 0.84
CA ILE A 22 -6.37 -19.46 -0.33
C ILE A 22 -7.47 -19.23 -1.38
N ASN A 23 -8.35 -20.21 -1.58
CA ASN A 23 -9.38 -20.19 -2.61
C ASN A 23 -10.64 -19.41 -2.22
N GLN A 24 -11.03 -19.41 -0.95
CA GLN A 24 -12.26 -18.80 -0.42
C GLN A 24 -12.02 -18.08 0.91
N PRO A 25 -11.13 -17.07 0.94
CA PRO A 25 -10.70 -16.42 2.20
C PRO A 25 -11.87 -15.84 3.00
N GLU A 26 -12.95 -15.42 2.34
CA GLU A 26 -14.13 -14.81 2.95
C GLU A 26 -14.81 -15.74 3.98
N LYS A 27 -14.79 -17.06 3.77
CA LYS A 27 -15.40 -18.04 4.67
C LYS A 27 -14.56 -18.35 5.90
N TYR A 28 -13.29 -17.99 5.87
CA TYR A 28 -12.31 -18.36 6.91
C TYR A 28 -11.75 -17.13 7.64
N ASN A 29 -12.42 -15.99 7.52
CA ASN A 29 -12.08 -14.75 8.23
C ASN A 29 -12.49 -14.81 9.71
N ILE A 30 -11.88 -15.74 10.46
CA ILE A 30 -12.13 -15.97 11.89
C ILE A 30 -10.84 -15.77 12.70
N PRO A 31 -10.89 -15.13 13.88
CA PRO A 31 -9.70 -14.79 14.67
C PRO A 31 -8.80 -15.99 15.01
N GLU A 32 -9.39 -17.16 15.22
CA GLU A 32 -8.65 -18.38 15.56
C GLU A 32 -7.74 -18.83 14.41
N ILE A 33 -8.26 -18.79 13.17
CA ILE A 33 -7.50 -19.12 11.97
C ILE A 33 -6.41 -18.08 11.73
N GLN A 34 -6.73 -16.79 11.84
CA GLN A 34 -5.74 -15.72 11.70
C GLN A 34 -4.57 -15.90 12.70
N ASN A 35 -4.89 -16.21 13.97
CA ASN A 35 -3.90 -16.45 15.00
C ASN A 35 -3.04 -17.68 14.68
N ALA A 36 -3.65 -18.78 14.21
CA ALA A 36 -2.95 -19.99 13.80
C ALA A 36 -1.95 -19.73 12.67
N LEU A 37 -2.34 -18.94 11.67
CA LEU A 37 -1.49 -18.63 10.51
C LEU A 37 -0.33 -17.67 10.80
N SER A 38 -0.39 -16.94 11.93
CA SER A 38 0.59 -15.90 12.24
C SER A 38 2.03 -16.44 12.37
N ASN A 39 2.22 -17.68 12.83
CA ASN A 39 3.51 -18.36 12.82
C ASN A 39 3.39 -19.89 12.85
N GLN A 40 4.50 -20.57 12.54
CA GLN A 40 4.57 -22.04 12.46
C GLN A 40 4.20 -22.75 13.77
N ARG A 41 4.58 -22.21 14.93
CA ARG A 41 4.26 -22.83 16.23
C ARG A 41 2.76 -22.79 16.52
N LYS A 42 2.11 -21.67 16.21
CA LYS A 42 0.67 -21.52 16.40
C LYS A 42 -0.12 -22.41 15.43
N LEU A 43 0.35 -22.58 14.19
CA LEU A 43 -0.25 -23.54 13.26
C LEU A 43 -0.14 -24.99 13.78
N ALA A 44 1.00 -25.36 14.36
CA ALA A 44 1.17 -26.68 14.96
C ALA A 44 0.25 -26.89 16.17
N ALA A 45 0.10 -25.88 17.02
CA ALA A 45 -0.78 -25.89 18.19
C ALA A 45 -2.28 -25.77 17.85
N PHE A 46 -2.62 -25.34 16.63
CA PHE A 46 -4.00 -25.16 16.20
C PHE A 46 -4.79 -26.46 16.27
N THR A 47 -5.99 -26.38 16.82
CA THR A 47 -6.93 -27.49 16.94
C THR A 47 -8.28 -27.02 16.46
N ASN A 48 -8.96 -27.85 15.69
CA ASN A 48 -10.30 -27.56 15.20
C ASN A 48 -11.01 -28.89 14.90
N THR A 49 -12.15 -29.12 15.54
CA THR A 49 -12.94 -30.35 15.40
C THR A 49 -13.61 -30.46 14.05
N GLU A 50 -14.08 -29.35 13.48
CA GLU A 50 -14.75 -29.27 12.17
C GLU A 50 -13.81 -29.73 11.04
N TYR A 51 -12.55 -29.31 11.09
CA TYR A 51 -11.53 -29.71 10.11
C TYR A 51 -10.76 -30.97 10.50
N ALA A 52 -11.15 -31.66 11.59
CA ALA A 52 -10.43 -32.81 12.14
C ALA A 52 -8.92 -32.54 12.35
N ILE A 53 -8.59 -31.33 12.80
CA ILE A 53 -7.22 -30.87 13.06
C ILE A 53 -6.94 -30.97 14.55
N THR A 54 -5.88 -31.68 14.92
CA THR A 54 -5.46 -31.82 16.32
C THR A 54 -4.16 -31.06 16.60
N SER A 55 -3.93 -30.66 17.85
CA SER A 55 -2.69 -29.97 18.21
C SER A 55 -1.50 -30.94 18.24
N CYS A 56 -0.32 -30.42 17.87
CA CYS A 56 0.95 -31.12 17.99
C CYS A 56 2.09 -30.11 18.20
N THR A 57 3.29 -30.60 18.49
CA THR A 57 4.47 -29.72 18.56
C THR A 57 4.94 -29.34 17.15
N LEU A 58 5.64 -28.21 17.01
CA LEU A 58 6.21 -27.81 15.72
C LEU A 58 7.13 -28.87 15.13
N ASN A 59 7.97 -29.51 15.96
CA ASN A 59 8.88 -30.54 15.48
C ASN A 59 8.11 -31.77 15.01
N THR A 60 7.04 -32.16 15.70
CA THR A 60 6.14 -33.22 15.25
C THR A 60 5.50 -32.90 13.91
N LEU A 61 5.02 -31.66 13.72
CA LEU A 61 4.44 -31.21 12.46
C LEU A 61 5.47 -31.25 11.32
N LYS A 62 6.71 -30.79 11.58
CA LYS A 62 7.80 -30.82 10.62
C LYS A 62 8.11 -32.24 10.18
N SER A 63 8.40 -33.14 11.12
CA SER A 63 8.74 -34.53 10.82
C SER A 63 7.60 -35.26 10.10
N ALA A 64 6.34 -35.00 10.46
CA ALA A 64 5.20 -35.57 9.77
C ALA A 64 5.06 -35.01 8.34
N ALA A 65 5.28 -33.70 8.15
CA ALA A 65 5.22 -33.09 6.83
C ALA A 65 6.34 -33.58 5.90
N GLU A 66 7.57 -33.77 6.42
CA GLU A 66 8.67 -34.40 5.67
C GLU A 66 8.31 -35.80 5.16
N TYR A 67 7.52 -36.54 5.92
CA TYR A 67 7.09 -37.88 5.52
C TYR A 67 5.89 -37.85 4.55
N CYS A 68 4.95 -36.91 4.73
CA CYS A 68 3.68 -36.90 4.01
C CYS A 68 3.65 -36.07 2.73
N LEU A 69 4.52 -35.08 2.60
CA LEU A 69 4.47 -34.09 1.52
C LEU A 69 5.68 -34.23 0.61
N SER A 70 5.45 -34.03 -0.68
CA SER A 70 6.48 -34.14 -1.71
C SER A 70 7.68 -33.22 -1.50
N ARG A 71 7.42 -32.01 -1.00
CA ARG A 71 8.44 -31.00 -0.67
C ARG A 71 8.59 -30.81 0.85
N GLY A 72 8.13 -31.78 1.63
CA GLY A 72 8.23 -31.76 3.07
C GLY A 72 7.54 -30.58 3.75
N PHE A 73 8.09 -30.11 4.87
CA PHE A 73 7.49 -29.02 5.65
C PHE A 73 7.49 -27.68 4.91
N ILE A 74 8.42 -27.48 3.97
CA ILE A 74 8.50 -26.24 3.17
C ILE A 74 7.19 -26.01 2.40
N GLU A 75 6.61 -27.08 1.83
CA GLU A 75 5.32 -27.02 1.14
C GLU A 75 4.22 -26.45 2.03
N LEU A 76 4.17 -26.92 3.29
CA LEU A 76 3.14 -26.53 4.24
C LEU A 76 3.35 -25.09 4.73
N ASP A 77 4.59 -24.65 4.92
CA ASP A 77 4.87 -23.28 5.34
C ASP A 77 4.61 -22.27 4.22
N GLU A 78 4.91 -22.60 2.97
CA GLU A 78 4.54 -21.77 1.80
C GLU A 78 3.01 -21.62 1.72
N LEU A 79 2.26 -22.73 1.86
CA LEU A 79 0.80 -22.69 1.92
C LEU A 79 0.30 -21.83 3.09
N ARG A 80 0.94 -21.88 4.26
CA ARG A 80 0.60 -21.03 5.41
C ARG A 80 0.80 -19.55 5.07
N GLN A 81 1.93 -19.19 4.47
CA GLN A 81 2.22 -17.81 4.09
C GLN A 81 1.22 -17.29 3.05
N ASN A 82 0.90 -18.12 2.05
CA ASN A 82 -0.08 -17.79 1.02
C ASN A 82 -1.49 -17.62 1.61
N ALA A 83 -1.93 -18.55 2.46
CA ALA A 83 -3.22 -18.47 3.15
C ALA A 83 -3.33 -17.20 4.02
N LYS A 84 -2.25 -16.87 4.75
CA LYS A 84 -2.18 -15.64 5.55
C LYS A 84 -2.33 -14.41 4.66
N ALA A 85 -1.61 -14.34 3.54
CA ALA A 85 -1.68 -13.22 2.61
C ALA A 85 -3.07 -13.10 1.95
N SER A 86 -3.73 -14.22 1.62
CA SER A 86 -5.10 -14.21 1.09
C SER A 86 -6.10 -13.65 2.09
N LEU A 87 -6.02 -14.06 3.38
CA LEU A 87 -6.88 -13.52 4.43
C LEU A 87 -6.62 -12.04 4.71
N GLU A 88 -5.36 -11.62 4.76
CA GLU A 88 -5.02 -10.20 4.95
C GLU A 88 -5.59 -9.33 3.82
N LYS A 89 -5.56 -9.81 2.57
CA LYS A 89 -6.18 -9.12 1.43
C LYS A 89 -7.70 -9.04 1.57
N GLU A 90 -8.36 -10.11 2.02
CA GLU A 90 -9.81 -10.12 2.18
C GLU A 90 -10.26 -9.21 3.33
N ILE A 91 -9.54 -9.23 4.47
CA ILE A 91 -9.75 -8.28 5.56
C ILE A 91 -9.60 -6.85 5.06
N ILE A 92 -8.61 -6.54 4.21
CA ILE A 92 -8.45 -5.20 3.62
C ILE A 92 -9.61 -4.81 2.69
N LYS A 93 -10.24 -5.78 1.99
CA LYS A 93 -11.40 -5.51 1.13
C LYS A 93 -12.68 -5.26 1.93
N ASP A 94 -12.93 -6.05 2.97
CA ASP A 94 -14.11 -5.92 3.84
C ASP A 94 -13.97 -4.77 4.84
N SER A 95 -12.75 -4.40 5.21
CA SER A 95 -12.49 -3.21 6.00
C SER A 95 -12.58 -1.99 5.08
N ASN A 96 -13.54 -1.10 5.32
CA ASN A 96 -13.33 0.32 5.05
C ASN A 96 -11.89 0.68 5.49
N PRO A 97 -11.06 1.29 4.62
CA PRO A 97 -9.60 1.14 4.64
C PRO A 97 -9.06 1.36 6.04
N ASN A 98 -8.60 0.27 6.67
CA ASN A 98 -8.19 0.31 8.05
C ASN A 98 -6.89 1.11 8.14
N HIS A 99 -7.00 2.37 8.59
CA HIS A 99 -6.01 3.44 8.64
C HIS A 99 -4.70 3.13 9.41
N ASN A 100 -4.47 1.88 9.82
CA ASN A 100 -3.42 1.48 10.75
C ASN A 100 -2.44 0.40 10.24
N THR A 101 -2.42 0.09 8.94
CA THR A 101 -1.41 -0.84 8.39
C THR A 101 -0.16 -0.10 7.92
N LYS A 102 1.02 -0.73 8.05
CA LYS A 102 2.29 -0.17 7.55
C LYS A 102 2.24 0.11 6.04
N ALA A 103 1.55 -0.73 5.28
CA ALA A 103 1.35 -0.54 3.84
C ALA A 103 0.51 0.71 3.56
N TYR A 104 -0.59 0.91 4.28
CA TYR A 104 -1.42 2.12 4.21
C TYR A 104 -0.61 3.38 4.48
N PHE A 105 0.16 3.42 5.57
CA PHE A 105 0.99 4.58 5.88
C PHE A 105 2.09 4.83 4.84
N LYS A 106 2.68 3.77 4.27
CA LYS A 106 3.69 3.90 3.21
C LYS A 106 3.11 4.51 1.94
N GLU A 107 1.93 4.07 1.54
CA GLU A 107 1.22 4.61 0.37
C GLU A 107 0.81 6.07 0.62
N ARG A 108 0.28 6.38 1.80
CA ARG A 108 -0.11 7.74 2.17
C ARG A 108 1.08 8.69 2.24
N LEU A 109 2.21 8.22 2.77
CA LEU A 109 3.45 8.98 2.79
C LEU A 109 3.91 9.30 1.37
N LYS A 110 3.93 8.30 0.48
CA LYS A 110 4.28 8.48 -0.93
C LYS A 110 3.36 9.51 -1.61
N ASN A 111 2.05 9.43 -1.38
CA ASN A 111 1.10 10.38 -1.97
C ASN A 111 1.30 11.80 -1.41
N SER A 112 1.52 11.94 -0.10
CA SER A 112 1.84 13.22 0.53
C SER A 112 3.16 13.81 0.01
N GLU A 113 4.17 12.99 -0.24
CA GLU A 113 5.45 13.43 -0.84
C GLU A 113 5.25 13.96 -2.26
N ILE A 114 4.43 13.29 -3.07
CA ILE A 114 4.07 13.75 -4.43
C ILE A 114 3.34 15.10 -4.37
N GLU A 115 2.36 15.25 -3.48
CA GLU A 115 1.62 16.52 -3.35
C GLU A 115 2.49 17.65 -2.80
N LEU A 116 3.41 17.35 -1.88
CA LEU A 116 4.39 18.31 -1.40
C LEU A 116 5.32 18.77 -2.53
N ASP A 117 5.77 17.84 -3.37
CA ASP A 117 6.64 18.14 -4.50
C ASP A 117 5.93 19.01 -5.55
N LYS A 118 4.69 18.67 -5.91
CA LYS A 118 3.83 19.52 -6.76
C LYS A 118 3.67 20.91 -6.18
N SER A 119 3.35 21.02 -4.89
CA SER A 119 3.16 22.32 -4.22
C SER A 119 4.45 23.16 -4.24
N LYS A 120 5.61 22.55 -3.97
CA LYS A 120 6.91 23.22 -4.11
C LYS A 120 7.15 23.72 -5.53
N HIS A 121 6.87 22.91 -6.54
CA HIS A 121 7.00 23.31 -7.94
C HIS A 121 6.08 24.49 -8.29
N THR A 122 4.83 24.48 -7.81
CA THR A 122 3.90 25.61 -7.99
C THR A 122 4.44 26.87 -7.31
N ILE A 123 4.93 26.77 -6.08
CA ILE A 123 5.50 27.90 -5.34
C ILE A 123 6.70 28.50 -6.08
N ILE A 124 7.64 27.67 -6.55
CA ILE A 124 8.82 28.13 -7.30
C ILE A 124 8.40 28.87 -8.57
N SER A 125 7.41 28.33 -9.29
CA SER A 125 6.89 28.92 -10.53
C SER A 125 6.23 30.28 -10.25
N LEU A 126 5.40 30.38 -9.21
CA LEU A 126 4.76 31.64 -8.81
C LEU A 126 5.79 32.69 -8.36
N THR A 127 6.80 32.30 -7.58
CA THR A 127 7.88 33.20 -7.17
C THR A 127 8.64 33.75 -8.37
N THR A 128 8.88 32.92 -9.39
CA THR A 128 9.53 33.33 -10.63
C THR A 128 8.68 34.37 -11.38
N ILE A 129 7.38 34.12 -11.52
CA ILE A 129 6.43 35.04 -12.16
C ILE A 129 6.38 36.39 -11.43
N ILE A 130 6.34 36.37 -10.09
CA ILE A 130 6.35 37.59 -9.26
C ILE A 130 7.66 38.38 -9.45
N GLY A 131 8.80 37.67 -9.53
CA GLY A 131 10.11 38.28 -9.78
C GLY A 131 10.16 38.97 -11.15
N GLU A 132 9.71 38.29 -12.21
CA GLU A 132 9.62 38.86 -13.56
C GLU A 132 8.72 40.12 -13.58
N MET A 133 7.53 40.04 -12.97
CA MET A 133 6.61 41.17 -12.89
C MET A 133 7.23 42.36 -12.15
N SER A 134 7.89 42.11 -11.02
CA SER A 134 8.51 43.17 -10.21
C SER A 134 9.63 43.88 -10.95
N LEU A 135 10.46 43.12 -11.70
CA LEU A 135 11.54 43.66 -12.51
C LEU A 135 10.99 44.57 -13.63
N GLU A 136 9.94 44.14 -14.31
CA GLU A 136 9.34 44.89 -15.41
C GLU A 136 8.62 46.16 -14.94
N LEU A 137 7.95 46.10 -13.78
CA LEU A 137 7.40 47.30 -13.12
C LEU A 137 8.50 48.29 -12.73
N ALA A 138 9.61 47.81 -12.15
CA ALA A 138 10.74 48.66 -11.82
C ALA A 138 11.37 49.30 -13.07
N ARG A 139 11.47 48.55 -14.19
CA ARG A 139 11.95 49.08 -15.47
C ARG A 139 11.04 50.19 -16.01
N MET A 140 9.72 49.98 -15.95
CA MET A 140 8.72 50.98 -16.35
C MET A 140 8.78 52.24 -15.48
N ALA A 141 8.92 52.09 -14.16
CA ALA A 141 9.00 53.20 -13.23
C ALA A 141 10.24 54.08 -13.46
N ASN A 142 11.37 53.47 -13.83
CA ASN A 142 12.65 54.17 -14.05
C ASN A 142 12.86 54.63 -15.52
N SER A 143 11.85 54.50 -16.38
CA SER A 143 11.94 54.88 -17.79
C SER A 143 11.64 56.38 -18.00
N ASN A 144 12.68 57.20 -18.00
CA ASN A 144 12.56 58.66 -18.10
C ASN A 144 12.07 59.16 -19.49
N ASN A 145 12.16 58.32 -20.52
CA ASN A 145 11.88 58.70 -21.91
C ASN A 145 10.60 58.06 -22.50
N MET A 146 9.79 57.38 -21.68
CA MET A 146 8.54 56.76 -22.15
C MET A 146 7.34 57.68 -21.95
N THR A 147 6.56 57.87 -23.02
CA THR A 147 5.25 58.51 -22.91
C THR A 147 4.28 57.63 -22.13
N ASN A 148 3.20 58.22 -21.64
CA ASN A 148 2.19 57.49 -20.86
C ASN A 148 1.51 56.39 -21.70
N GLU A 149 1.28 56.65 -22.98
CA GLU A 149 0.66 55.72 -23.93
C GLU A 149 1.57 54.50 -24.16
N ALA A 150 2.87 54.72 -24.32
CA ALA A 150 3.86 53.65 -24.46
C ALA A 150 3.95 52.80 -23.18
N ARG A 151 3.87 53.44 -22.00
CA ARG A 151 3.85 52.74 -20.71
C ARG A 151 2.59 51.88 -20.53
N GLN A 152 1.44 52.39 -20.96
CA GLN A 152 0.18 51.65 -20.91
C GLN A 152 0.16 50.44 -21.86
N ALA A 153 0.67 50.61 -23.08
CA ALA A 153 0.77 49.51 -24.04
C ALA A 153 1.70 48.39 -23.55
N LEU A 154 2.87 48.75 -22.97
CA LEU A 154 3.81 47.79 -22.39
C LEU A 154 3.20 47.03 -21.20
N TYR A 155 2.49 47.74 -20.32
CA TYR A 155 1.79 47.11 -19.20
C TYR A 155 0.73 46.10 -19.67
N GLN A 156 -0.06 46.44 -20.70
CA GLN A 156 -1.09 45.54 -21.24
C GLN A 156 -0.48 44.27 -21.85
N ASP A 157 0.59 44.40 -22.65
CA ASP A 157 1.31 43.25 -23.22
C ASP A 157 1.91 42.35 -22.13
N LEU A 158 2.58 42.96 -21.13
CA LEU A 158 3.14 42.25 -19.98
C LEU A 158 2.05 41.49 -19.22
N ASN A 159 0.95 42.16 -18.89
CA ASN A 159 -0.14 41.58 -18.14
C ASN A 159 -0.76 40.39 -18.90
N ASN A 160 -0.96 40.49 -20.21
CA ASN A 160 -1.46 39.38 -21.02
C ASN A 160 -0.52 38.17 -20.96
N LYS A 161 0.79 38.38 -21.12
CA LYS A 161 1.80 37.30 -21.01
C LYS A 161 1.82 36.65 -19.63
N LEU A 162 1.73 37.45 -18.56
CA LEU A 162 1.68 36.96 -17.19
C LEU A 162 0.41 36.16 -16.92
N GLN A 163 -0.76 36.62 -17.40
CA GLN A 163 -2.02 35.89 -17.28
C GLN A 163 -1.95 34.51 -17.95
N HIS A 164 -1.35 34.42 -19.13
CA HIS A 164 -1.11 33.13 -19.78
C HIS A 164 -0.19 32.22 -18.95
N LYS A 165 0.95 32.72 -18.44
CA LYS A 165 1.86 31.94 -17.57
C LYS A 165 1.20 31.47 -16.28
N LEU A 166 0.39 32.33 -15.65
CA LEU A 166 -0.38 32.03 -14.44
C LEU A 166 -1.41 30.93 -14.71
N SER A 167 -2.15 31.01 -15.82
CA SER A 167 -3.15 30.00 -16.19
C SER A 167 -2.55 28.62 -16.39
N PHE A 168 -1.35 28.55 -16.97
CA PHE A 168 -0.61 27.29 -17.13
C PHE A 168 -0.08 26.75 -15.80
N THR A 169 0.47 27.63 -14.95
CA THR A 169 1.07 27.26 -13.65
C THR A 169 0.03 26.81 -12.63
N LEU A 170 -1.13 27.45 -12.60
CA LEU A 170 -2.22 27.13 -11.67
C LEU A 170 -3.14 26.01 -12.19
N GLY A 171 -3.02 25.68 -13.49
CA GLY A 171 -3.82 24.66 -14.16
C GLY A 171 -5.23 25.13 -14.49
N SER A 172 -5.56 25.14 -15.79
CA SER A 172 -6.91 24.86 -16.25
C SER A 172 -7.37 23.53 -15.63
N LYS A 173 -8.57 23.56 -15.03
CA LYS A 173 -9.29 22.38 -14.53
C LYS A 173 -9.41 21.29 -15.59
#